data_AF-A0A8X6UF52-F1
#
_entry.id   AF-A0A8X6UF52-F1
#
_cell.length_a   1.000
_cell.length_b   1.000
_cell.length_c   1.000
_cell.angle_alpha   90.00
_cell.angle_beta   90.00
_cell.angle_gamma   90.00
#
_symmetry.space_group_name_H-M   'P 1'
#
loop_
_entity.id
_entity.type
_entity.pdbx_description
1 polymer ?
#
loop_
_entity_poly.entity_id
_entity_poly.type
_entity_poly.pdbx_seq_one_letter_code
_entity_poly.pdbx_strand_id
1 'polypeptide(L)'
;VYFNTTINRLYDELERAVTVFAHGLELFVNDHRNSNINLLPNLTCNGTGQTRWNKGDLLFKYLRNVSASVKQGPSISFNMDGSLKYVELQVLNLNNKGVWEKIGVWTDTGLDIKDIVWPGGSPVPPPGVPEKFNLKVTFLDEPPFVNVVPPDNETGECETSRSVRCRIAPEHKLVG
;
A
#
# COMPACT_ATOMS: atom_id res chain seq x y z
N VAL A 1 5.70 -0.40 -10.26
CA VAL A 1 4.34 -0.98 -10.32
C VAL A 1 4.10 -1.42 -11.75
N TYR A 2 3.89 -2.73 -11.99
CA TYR A 2 3.60 -3.23 -13.34
C TYR A 2 2.10 -3.09 -13.59
N PHE A 3 1.75 -2.27 -14.56
CA PHE A 3 0.40 -2.16 -15.08
C PHE A 3 0.43 -2.70 -16.51
N ASN A 4 -0.53 -3.56 -16.87
CA ASN A 4 -0.69 -3.95 -18.26
C ASN A 4 -1.24 -2.75 -19.04
N THR A 5 -0.34 -2.01 -19.68
CA THR A 5 -0.64 -0.78 -20.43
C THR A 5 -0.84 -1.03 -21.92
N THR A 6 -1.14 -2.27 -22.31
CA THR A 6 -1.44 -2.58 -23.72
C THR A 6 -2.69 -1.85 -24.19
N ILE A 7 -2.73 -1.50 -25.48
CA ILE A 7 -3.86 -0.76 -26.07
C ILE A 7 -5.18 -1.55 -25.96
N ASN A 8 -5.13 -2.87 -26.07
CA ASN A 8 -6.30 -3.74 -25.91
C ASN A 8 -6.87 -3.60 -24.51
N ARG A 9 -6.00 -3.61 -23.48
CA ARG A 9 -6.45 -3.43 -22.10
C ARG A 9 -7.07 -2.05 -21.89
N LEU A 10 -6.52 -1.02 -22.51
CA LEU A 10 -7.11 0.33 -22.47
C LEU A 10 -8.52 0.34 -23.08
N TYR A 11 -8.74 -0.33 -24.21
CA TYR A 11 -10.08 -0.44 -24.81
C TYR A 11 -11.09 -1.15 -23.91
N ASP A 12 -10.69 -2.23 -23.24
CA ASP A 12 -11.55 -2.94 -22.29
C ASP A 12 -11.98 -2.02 -21.13
N GLU A 13 -11.05 -1.22 -20.58
CA GLU A 13 -11.35 -0.28 -19.51
C GLU A 13 -12.19 0.91 -19.99
N LEU A 14 -12.01 1.35 -21.24
CA LEU A 14 -12.88 2.36 -21.85
C LEU A 14 -14.31 1.85 -22.03
N GLU A 15 -14.51 0.62 -22.51
CA GLU A 15 -15.84 -0.01 -22.63
C GLU A 15 -16.52 -0.08 -21.26
N ARG A 16 -15.78 -0.48 -20.21
CA ARG A 16 -16.25 -0.48 -18.82
C ARG A 16 -16.67 0.91 -18.36
N ALA A 17 -15.85 1.94 -18.58
CA ALA A 17 -16.14 3.30 -18.17
C ALA A 17 -17.38 3.88 -18.87
N VAL A 18 -17.50 3.66 -20.19
CA VAL A 18 -18.66 4.10 -20.97
C VAL A 18 -19.93 3.38 -20.52
N THR A 19 -19.84 2.08 -20.20
CA THR A 19 -20.97 1.30 -19.67
C THR A 19 -21.48 1.88 -18.35
N VAL A 20 -20.57 2.22 -17.42
CA VAL A 20 -20.92 2.87 -16.15
C VAL A 20 -21.62 4.20 -16.40
N PHE A 21 -21.04 5.02 -17.28
CA PHE A 21 -21.58 6.34 -17.56
C PHE A 21 -22.97 6.27 -18.21
N ALA A 22 -23.16 5.39 -19.20
CA ALA A 22 -24.42 5.20 -19.90
C ALA A 22 -25.53 4.70 -18.96
N HIS A 23 -25.29 3.64 -18.18
CA HIS A 23 -26.29 3.16 -17.23
C HIS A 23 -26.56 4.16 -16.10
N GLY A 24 -25.55 4.90 -15.64
CA GLY A 24 -25.75 5.95 -14.65
C GLY A 24 -26.66 7.06 -15.15
N LEU A 25 -26.50 7.48 -16.42
CA LEU A 25 -27.40 8.44 -17.06
C LEU A 25 -28.80 7.86 -17.28
N GLU A 26 -28.92 6.60 -17.70
CA GLU A 26 -30.20 5.92 -17.84
C GLU A 26 -30.97 5.89 -16.51
N LEU A 27 -30.30 5.54 -15.40
CA LEU A 27 -30.90 5.59 -14.06
C LEU A 27 -31.33 7.01 -13.67
N PHE A 28 -30.56 8.03 -14.04
CA PHE A 28 -30.92 9.43 -13.79
C PHE A 28 -32.15 9.85 -14.60
N VAL A 29 -32.20 9.55 -15.89
CA VAL A 29 -33.28 9.94 -16.80
C VAL A 29 -34.58 9.22 -16.46
N ASN A 30 -34.52 7.96 -16.05
CA ASN A 30 -35.69 7.16 -15.69
C ASN A 30 -36.30 7.53 -14.32
N ASP A 31 -35.60 8.28 -13.48
CA ASP A 31 -36.15 8.80 -12.23
C ASP A 31 -36.94 10.08 -12.49
N HIS A 32 -38.27 9.98 -12.43
CA HIS A 32 -39.22 11.07 -12.65
C HIS A 32 -38.97 12.30 -11.77
N ARG A 33 -38.30 12.15 -10.62
CA ARG A 33 -37.93 13.29 -9.76
C ARG A 33 -36.90 14.21 -10.40
N ASN A 34 -36.20 13.74 -11.43
CA ASN A 34 -35.16 14.49 -12.13
C ASN A 34 -35.66 15.15 -13.43
N SER A 35 -36.95 15.08 -13.76
CA SER A 35 -37.49 15.53 -15.06
C SER A 35 -37.15 16.97 -15.44
N ASN A 36 -36.88 17.84 -14.45
CA ASN A 36 -36.54 19.24 -14.62
C ASN A 36 -35.08 19.57 -14.23
N ILE A 37 -34.23 18.56 -14.06
CA ILE A 37 -32.83 18.74 -13.63
C ILE A 37 -31.90 18.62 -14.83
N ASN A 38 -31.13 19.66 -15.09
CA ASN A 38 -30.06 19.63 -16.08
C ASN A 38 -28.71 19.26 -15.42
N LEU A 39 -27.95 18.37 -16.07
CA LEU A 39 -26.61 17.94 -15.65
C LEU A 39 -25.47 18.74 -16.29
N LEU A 40 -25.73 19.78 -17.09
CA LEU A 40 -24.66 20.61 -17.65
C LEU A 40 -23.86 21.30 -16.53
N PRO A 41 -22.55 21.03 -16.39
CA PRO A 41 -21.71 21.73 -15.43
C PRO A 41 -21.35 23.11 -15.99
N ASN A 42 -21.74 24.18 -15.28
CA ASN A 42 -21.26 25.53 -15.58
C ASN A 42 -19.97 25.83 -14.81
N LEU A 43 -18.94 25.03 -15.06
CA LEU A 43 -17.63 25.13 -14.42
C LEU A 43 -16.58 25.56 -15.43
N THR A 44 -15.71 26.47 -15.01
CA THR A 44 -14.57 26.95 -15.80
C THR A 44 -13.36 27.07 -14.90
N CYS A 45 -12.19 26.60 -15.34
CA CYS A 45 -10.98 26.59 -14.51
C CYS A 45 -10.53 27.99 -14.05
N ASN A 46 -10.80 29.03 -14.84
CA ASN A 46 -10.38 30.42 -14.59
C ASN A 46 -11.56 31.41 -14.48
N GLY A 47 -12.75 30.94 -14.11
CA GLY A 47 -13.92 31.81 -13.98
C GLY A 47 -14.19 32.26 -12.54
N THR A 48 -14.94 33.35 -12.40
CA THR A 48 -15.48 33.82 -11.12
C THR A 48 -16.78 33.10 -10.71
N GLY A 49 -17.14 32.04 -11.43
CA GLY A 49 -18.37 31.27 -11.28
C GLY A 49 -18.33 30.25 -10.14
N GLN A 50 -19.16 29.21 -10.26
CA GLN A 50 -19.21 28.15 -9.25
C GLN A 50 -17.87 27.43 -9.13
N THR A 51 -17.40 27.22 -7.89
CA THR A 51 -16.17 26.48 -7.60
C THR A 51 -16.39 24.96 -7.56
N ARG A 52 -17.65 24.52 -7.45
CA ARG A 52 -18.06 23.11 -7.42
C ARG A 52 -19.33 22.92 -8.23
N TRP A 53 -19.42 21.80 -8.92
CA TRP A 53 -20.64 21.43 -9.60
C TRP A 53 -21.71 21.02 -8.59
N ASN A 54 -22.72 21.88 -8.43
CA ASN A 54 -23.81 21.70 -7.46
C ASN A 54 -24.67 20.43 -7.69
N LYS A 55 -24.73 19.91 -8.92
CA LYS A 55 -25.43 18.64 -9.25
C LYS A 55 -24.49 17.44 -9.33
N GLY A 56 -23.19 17.62 -9.08
CA GLY A 56 -22.21 16.54 -9.14
C GLY A 56 -22.53 15.41 -8.16
N ASP A 57 -22.95 15.73 -6.94
CA ASP A 57 -23.31 14.72 -5.92
C ASP A 57 -24.55 13.91 -6.32
N LEU A 58 -25.50 14.55 -7.02
CA LEU A 58 -26.67 13.89 -7.55
C LEU A 58 -26.29 12.90 -8.65
N LEU A 59 -25.46 13.31 -9.64
CA LEU A 59 -25.00 12.39 -10.67
C LEU A 59 -24.16 11.26 -10.08
N PHE A 60 -23.25 11.57 -9.16
CA PHE A 60 -22.41 10.58 -8.48
C PHE A 60 -23.25 9.50 -7.78
N LYS A 61 -24.38 9.89 -7.17
CA LYS A 61 -25.33 8.92 -6.58
C LYS A 61 -25.85 7.91 -7.61
N TYR A 62 -26.18 8.33 -8.83
CA TYR A 62 -26.64 7.41 -9.88
C TYR A 62 -25.50 6.55 -10.44
N LEU A 63 -24.32 7.15 -10.70
CA LEU A 63 -23.14 6.42 -11.16
C LEU A 63 -22.74 5.31 -10.16
N ARG A 64 -22.76 5.61 -8.87
CA ARG A 64 -22.46 4.64 -7.80
C ARG A 64 -23.50 3.52 -7.67
N ASN A 65 -24.73 3.76 -8.14
CA ASN A 65 -25.81 2.76 -8.11
C ASN A 65 -25.83 1.86 -9.35
N VAL A 66 -24.89 2.03 -10.29
CA VAL A 66 -24.78 1.17 -11.46
C VAL A 66 -24.36 -0.24 -11.04
N SER A 67 -25.08 -1.22 -11.58
CA SER A 67 -24.67 -2.62 -11.57
C SER A 67 -24.76 -3.16 -12.99
N ALA A 68 -23.65 -3.69 -13.50
CA ALA A 68 -23.57 -4.20 -14.86
C ALA A 68 -22.65 -5.42 -14.94
N SER A 69 -23.06 -6.42 -15.72
CA SER A 69 -22.18 -7.53 -16.09
C SER A 69 -21.36 -7.14 -17.30
N VAL A 70 -20.08 -7.50 -17.32
CA VAL A 70 -19.13 -7.20 -18.39
C VAL A 70 -18.53 -8.49 -18.95
N LYS A 71 -18.10 -8.45 -20.21
CA LYS A 71 -17.62 -9.64 -20.94
C LYS A 71 -16.38 -10.27 -20.30
N GLN A 72 -15.51 -9.46 -19.70
CA GLN A 72 -14.26 -9.90 -19.08
C GLN A 72 -14.09 -9.27 -17.71
N GLY A 73 -13.72 -10.08 -16.72
CA GLY A 73 -13.46 -9.66 -15.34
C GLY A 73 -14.71 -9.55 -14.47
N PRO A 74 -14.58 -9.05 -13.23
CA PRO A 74 -15.67 -8.98 -12.28
C PRO A 74 -16.76 -8.01 -12.74
N SER A 75 -18.00 -8.30 -12.33
CA SER A 75 -19.16 -7.43 -12.53
C SER A 75 -18.91 -6.07 -11.91
N ILE A 76 -19.42 -5.03 -12.55
CA ILE A 76 -19.30 -3.66 -12.09
C ILE A 76 -20.35 -3.43 -10.99
N SER A 77 -19.89 -2.98 -9.83
CA SER A 77 -20.69 -2.48 -8.72
C SER A 77 -19.78 -1.64 -7.83
N PHE A 78 -20.35 -0.70 -7.08
CA PHE A 78 -19.58 0.26 -6.29
C PHE A 78 -19.90 0.20 -4.80
N ASN A 79 -18.88 0.47 -4.00
CA ASN A 79 -18.99 0.73 -2.57
C ASN A 79 -19.52 2.15 -2.31
N MET A 80 -19.78 2.47 -1.04
CA MET A 80 -20.33 3.77 -0.67
C MET A 80 -19.41 4.96 -0.99
N ASP A 81 -18.10 4.73 -1.00
CA ASP A 81 -17.06 5.69 -1.34
C ASP A 81 -16.81 5.83 -2.86
N GLY A 82 -17.47 5.01 -3.68
CA GLY A 82 -17.28 4.98 -5.14
C GLY A 82 -16.14 4.08 -5.62
N SER A 83 -15.49 3.32 -4.73
CA SER A 83 -14.56 2.26 -5.13
C SER A 83 -15.31 1.07 -5.74
N LEU A 84 -14.66 0.29 -6.60
CA LEU A 84 -15.24 -0.94 -7.13
C LEU A 84 -15.42 -1.96 -6.00
N LYS A 85 -16.63 -2.51 -5.88
CA LYS A 85 -16.98 -3.53 -4.88
C LYS A 85 -16.29 -4.86 -5.16
N TYR A 86 -16.24 -5.25 -6.43
CA TYR A 86 -15.61 -6.49 -6.88
C TYR A 86 -14.40 -6.14 -7.73
N VAL A 87 -13.22 -6.57 -7.29
CA VAL A 87 -11.96 -6.34 -7.97
C VAL A 87 -11.20 -7.65 -8.10
N GLU A 88 -10.51 -7.81 -9.22
CA GLU A 88 -9.53 -8.85 -9.43
C GLU A 88 -8.14 -8.20 -9.30
N LEU A 89 -7.31 -8.70 -8.40
CA LEU A 89 -5.94 -8.22 -8.24
C LEU A 89 -4.95 -9.30 -8.70
N GLN A 90 -3.92 -8.89 -9.43
CA GLN A 90 -2.87 -9.79 -9.88
C GLN A 90 -1.69 -9.71 -8.90
N VAL A 91 -1.26 -10.86 -8.40
CA VAL A 91 -0.05 -10.97 -7.59
C VAL A 91 1.11 -11.24 -8.52
N LEU A 92 2.13 -10.37 -8.46
CA LEU A 92 3.29 -10.42 -9.32
C LEU A 92 4.56 -10.64 -8.50
N ASN A 93 5.47 -11.46 -8.99
CA ASN A 93 6.81 -11.63 -8.44
C ASN A 93 7.85 -11.02 -9.38
N LEU A 94 8.85 -10.33 -8.85
CA LEU A 94 9.95 -9.80 -9.64
C LEU A 94 11.05 -10.84 -9.74
N ASN A 95 11.34 -11.32 -10.94
CA ASN A 95 12.39 -12.30 -11.14
C ASN A 95 13.79 -11.65 -11.19
N ASN A 96 14.84 -12.47 -11.12
CA ASN A 96 16.25 -12.02 -11.16
C ASN A 96 16.64 -11.34 -12.48
N LYS A 97 15.81 -11.44 -13.53
CA LYS A 97 16.01 -10.76 -14.83
C LYS A 97 15.32 -9.38 -14.87
N GLY A 98 14.71 -8.95 -13.76
CA GLY A 98 13.98 -7.68 -13.68
C GLY A 98 12.59 -7.72 -14.34
N VAL A 99 12.04 -8.90 -14.58
CA VAL A 99 10.72 -9.09 -15.21
C VAL A 99 9.69 -9.43 -14.13
N TRP A 100 8.55 -8.75 -14.17
CA TRP A 100 7.39 -9.06 -13.33
C TRP A 100 6.63 -10.25 -13.91
N GLU A 101 6.52 -11.32 -13.12
CA GLU A 101 5.81 -12.54 -13.49
C GLU A 101 4.54 -12.68 -12.65
N LYS A 102 3.42 -12.99 -13.30
CA LYS A 102 2.16 -13.24 -12.60
C LYS A 102 2.21 -14.57 -11.88
N ILE A 103 2.18 -14.53 -10.54
CA ILE A 103 2.21 -15.70 -9.67
C ILE A 103 0.86 -15.99 -9.03
N GLY A 104 -0.10 -15.07 -9.07
CA GLY A 104 -1.40 -15.32 -8.46
C GLY A 104 -2.48 -14.33 -8.88
N VAL A 105 -3.70 -14.62 -8.43
CA VAL A 105 -4.89 -13.79 -8.58
C VAL A 105 -5.66 -13.77 -7.28
N TRP A 106 -6.00 -12.58 -6.80
CA TRP A 106 -6.96 -12.39 -5.72
C TRP A 106 -8.31 -12.01 -6.33
N THR A 107 -9.34 -12.79 -6.02
CA THR A 107 -10.73 -12.56 -6.43
C THR A 107 -11.63 -12.42 -5.20
N ASP A 108 -12.93 -12.29 -5.40
CA ASP A 108 -13.94 -12.36 -4.34
C ASP A 108 -14.00 -13.73 -3.65
N THR A 109 -13.53 -14.79 -4.32
CA THR A 109 -13.45 -16.14 -3.74
C THR A 109 -12.19 -16.39 -2.92
N GLY A 110 -11.19 -15.51 -3.00
CA GLY A 110 -9.93 -15.61 -2.26
C GLY A 110 -8.67 -15.50 -3.13
N LEU A 111 -7.54 -15.90 -2.55
CA LEU A 111 -6.22 -15.90 -3.19
C LEU A 111 -5.94 -17.26 -3.83
N ASP A 112 -5.70 -17.26 -5.14
CA ASP A 112 -5.03 -18.36 -5.83
C ASP A 112 -3.60 -17.94 -6.17
N ILE A 113 -2.61 -18.66 -5.65
CA ILE A 113 -1.19 -18.31 -5.78
C ILE A 113 -0.35 -19.55 -6.07
N LYS A 114 0.59 -19.39 -7.00
CA LYS A 114 1.62 -20.37 -7.36
C LYS A 114 2.84 -20.21 -6.46
N ASP A 115 3.89 -20.99 -6.73
CA ASP A 115 5.16 -20.92 -6.02
C ASP A 115 5.77 -19.52 -6.04
N ILE A 116 6.24 -19.07 -4.87
CA ILE A 116 6.93 -17.79 -4.68
C ILE A 116 8.43 -18.07 -4.61
N VAL A 117 9.19 -17.39 -5.46
CA VAL A 117 10.65 -17.39 -5.37
C VAL A 117 11.08 -16.15 -4.59
N TRP A 118 11.72 -16.37 -3.45
CA TRP A 118 12.23 -15.35 -2.54
C TRP A 118 13.65 -14.91 -2.95
N PRO A 119 14.16 -13.80 -2.39
CA PRO A 119 15.54 -13.37 -2.62
C PRO A 119 16.55 -14.50 -2.41
N GLY A 120 17.56 -14.58 -3.27
CA GLY A 120 18.52 -15.68 -3.29
C GLY A 120 18.03 -16.94 -4.03
N GLY A 121 16.86 -16.90 -4.67
CA GLY A 121 16.31 -18.03 -5.42
C GLY A 121 15.66 -19.11 -4.52
N SER A 122 15.34 -18.77 -3.27
CA SER A 122 14.77 -19.71 -2.31
C SER A 122 13.27 -19.94 -2.58
N PRO A 123 12.77 -21.19 -2.57
CA PRO A 123 11.33 -21.46 -2.59
C PRO A 123 10.67 -21.26 -1.21
N VAL A 124 11.48 -21.13 -0.15
CA VAL A 124 11.00 -20.95 1.23
C VAL A 124 11.13 -19.48 1.62
N PRO A 125 10.12 -18.88 2.30
CA PRO A 125 10.22 -17.52 2.79
C PRO A 125 11.43 -17.34 3.70
N PRO A 126 12.12 -16.19 3.64
CA PRO A 126 13.20 -15.91 4.56
C PRO A 126 12.66 -15.94 6.00
N PRO A 127 13.46 -16.43 6.97
CA PRO A 127 13.07 -16.36 8.37
C PRO A 127 12.77 -14.89 8.70
N GLY A 128 11.64 -14.66 9.37
CA GLY A 128 11.23 -13.32 9.78
C GLY A 128 12.34 -12.64 10.58
N VAL A 129 12.30 -11.30 10.65
CA VAL A 129 13.29 -10.53 11.41
C VAL A 129 13.25 -11.00 12.87
N PRO A 130 14.33 -11.61 13.42
CA PRO A 130 14.38 -11.92 14.84
C PRO A 130 14.23 -10.62 15.63
N GLU A 131 13.60 -10.67 16.81
CA GLU A 131 13.60 -9.53 17.72
C GLU A 131 15.06 -9.13 18.02
N LYS A 132 15.53 -8.05 17.39
CA LYS A 132 16.84 -7.49 17.65
C LYS A 132 16.77 -6.72 18.97
N PHE A 133 16.91 -7.38 20.11
CA PHE A 133 17.11 -6.66 21.37
C PHE A 133 18.60 -6.71 21.77
N ASN A 134 19.40 -5.85 21.13
CA ASN A 134 20.66 -5.46 21.76
C ASN A 134 20.37 -4.24 22.62
N LEU A 135 20.48 -4.37 23.94
CA LEU A 135 20.32 -3.24 24.85
C LEU A 135 21.66 -2.51 24.99
N LYS A 136 21.68 -1.22 24.66
CA LYS A 136 22.83 -0.36 24.97
C LYS A 136 22.60 0.26 26.34
N VAL A 137 23.40 -0.17 27.32
CA VAL A 137 23.39 0.36 28.69
C VAL A 137 24.57 1.32 28.84
N THR A 138 24.32 2.49 29.44
CA THR A 138 25.35 3.47 29.81
C THR A 138 25.29 3.68 31.31
N PHE A 139 26.46 3.78 31.94
CA PHE A 139 26.63 3.97 33.38
C PHE A 139 27.79 4.93 33.63
N LEU A 140 27.81 5.52 34.82
CA LEU A 140 28.94 6.31 35.32
C LEU A 140 29.81 5.43 36.23
N ASP A 141 31.09 5.75 36.34
CA ASP A 141 31.98 5.13 37.33
C ASP A 141 31.57 5.60 38.73
N GLU A 142 31.11 4.68 39.57
CA GLU A 142 30.53 4.98 40.89
C GLU A 142 30.85 3.85 41.89
N PRO A 143 32.05 3.84 42.49
CA PRO A 143 32.39 2.88 43.54
C PRO A 143 31.47 3.04 44.77
N PRO A 144 31.00 1.94 45.40
CA PRO A 144 31.37 0.55 45.14
C PRO A 144 30.49 -0.16 44.08
N PHE A 145 29.51 0.52 43.49
CA PHE A 145 28.46 -0.08 42.67
C PHE A 145 28.89 -0.38 41.23
N VAL A 146 29.67 0.51 40.63
CA VAL A 146 30.24 0.36 39.28
C VAL A 146 31.71 0.72 39.38
N ASN A 147 32.59 -0.25 39.15
CA ASN A 147 34.04 -0.04 39.20
C ASN A 147 34.61 -0.25 37.78
N VAL A 148 35.26 0.78 37.25
CA VAL A 148 35.98 0.70 35.96
C VAL A 148 37.45 0.36 36.21
N VAL A 149 37.91 -0.76 35.66
CA VAL A 149 39.30 -1.23 35.80
C VAL A 149 39.88 -1.49 34.40
N PRO A 150 41.15 -1.12 34.13
CA PRO A 150 41.79 -1.46 32.86
C PRO A 150 41.87 -2.99 32.67
N PRO A 151 41.82 -3.48 31.43
CA PRO A 151 42.06 -4.89 31.15
C PRO A 151 43.52 -5.26 31.43
N ASP A 152 43.79 -6.55 31.56
CA ASP A 152 45.13 -7.08 31.72
C ASP A 152 46.03 -6.68 30.52
N ASN A 153 47.25 -6.21 30.82
CA ASN A 153 48.15 -5.62 29.82
C ASN A 153 48.72 -6.62 28.82
N GLU A 154 48.79 -7.91 29.16
CA GLU A 154 49.36 -8.95 28.29
C GLU A 154 48.28 -9.67 27.49
N THR A 155 47.14 -9.97 28.10
CA THR A 155 46.04 -10.75 27.51
C THR A 155 44.91 -9.88 26.94
N GLY A 156 44.77 -8.63 27.40
CA GLY A 156 43.66 -7.76 27.03
C GLY A 156 42.29 -8.22 27.55
N GLU A 157 42.26 -9.16 28.49
CA GLU A 157 41.04 -9.66 29.12
C GLU A 157 40.69 -8.90 30.40
N CYS A 158 39.44 -9.02 30.85
CA CYS A 158 39.03 -8.42 32.11
C CYS A 158 39.55 -9.25 33.28
N GLU A 159 40.02 -8.58 34.34
CA GLU A 159 40.67 -9.21 35.49
C GLU A 159 39.79 -10.23 36.24
N THR A 160 38.46 -10.06 36.21
CA THR A 160 37.51 -10.98 36.85
C THR A 160 36.51 -11.53 35.84
N SER A 161 36.11 -12.80 36.00
CA SER A 161 35.08 -13.45 35.17
C SER A 161 33.68 -12.82 35.26
N ARG A 162 33.46 -11.92 36.23
CA ARG A 162 32.22 -11.14 36.41
C ARG A 162 32.30 -9.74 35.78
N SER A 163 33.46 -9.33 35.30
CA SER A 163 33.65 -8.03 34.66
C SER A 163 33.18 -8.08 33.22
N VAL A 164 32.55 -7.00 32.75
CA VAL A 164 32.05 -6.87 31.38
C VAL A 164 32.90 -5.88 30.60
N ARG A 165 33.17 -6.18 29.33
CA ARG A 165 33.88 -5.23 28.45
C ARG A 165 32.99 -4.01 28.19
N CYS A 166 33.47 -2.84 28.59
CA CYS A 166 32.80 -1.56 28.35
C CYS A 166 33.65 -0.65 27.45
N ARG A 167 33.03 0.41 26.91
CA ARG A 167 33.74 1.48 26.19
C ARG A 167 33.54 2.78 26.94
N ILE A 168 34.63 3.50 27.19
CA ILE A 168 34.58 4.83 27.80
C ILE A 168 34.25 5.83 26.70
N ALA A 169 33.12 6.54 26.85
CA ALA A 169 32.78 7.63 25.96
C ALA A 169 33.61 8.87 26.34
N PRO A 170 34.27 9.54 25.39
CA PRO A 170 34.98 10.77 25.66
C PRO A 170 34.00 11.89 26.02
N GLU A 171 34.44 12.85 26.83
CA GLU A 171 33.59 13.89 27.44
C GLU A 171 32.78 14.72 26.42
N HIS A 172 33.35 15.00 25.25
CA HIS A 172 32.66 15.68 24.15
C HIS A 172 31.47 14.91 23.55
N LYS A 173 31.31 13.62 23.88
CA LYS A 173 30.17 12.77 23.49
C LYS A 173 29.15 12.57 24.62
N LEU A 174 29.39 13.16 25.79
CA LEU A 174 28.51 13.06 26.96
C LEU A 174 27.50 14.22 27.05
N VAL A 175 27.44 15.10 26.04
CA VAL A 175 26.44 16.18 25.97
C VAL A 175 25.08 15.56 25.63
N GLY A 176 24.18 15.58 26.62
CA GLY A 176 22.76 15.29 26.44
C GLY A 176 22.01 16.45 25.81
#